data_AF-A0A2V6WSF0-F1
#
_entry.id   AF-A0A2V6WSF0-F1
#
_cell.length_a   1.000
_cell.length_b   1.000
_cell.length_c   1.000
_cell.angle_alpha   90.00
_cell.angle_beta   90.00
_cell.angle_gamma   90.00
#
_symmetry.space_group_name_H-M   'P 1'
#
loop_
_entity.id
_entity.type
_entity.pdbx_description
1 polymer ?
#
loop_
_entity_poly.entity_id
_entity_poly.type
_entity_poly.pdbx_seq_one_letter_code
_entity_poly.pdbx_strand_id
1 'polypeptide(L)'
;RRFGDYLVSVFGPGRRTATPGHPEIEMALIELSRETGERRYLELATFFIDQRGRGWLGGGRFNSSAYFQDRVPVRDASVVEGHAVRALYLTTGLTDLYLETGDAALLAALNRQWHDLVAGKLYVTGGVGARHNAESFGQPFELPNDLAYCETCGAIASVMWSWRMVLATGHARYADLIERTLYNAILAGVSLSGDRYFYVNPLASNGEPELLSRGGCRRKEWHLVACCPPNVMRLLASIGHYLATRDAAGVQIHQYASARIATELAPGQAVALRIESAYPWEGRVRLGVEEGSSRAWTLSLRVPGWCAGASARVNGREVAPARDGAGYLRVERQWARGDTVELDFTLSAHLVEAHPWIESTRGCVAIERGPLVYCIEQADQQNAAVPDVEIDAGAPLESAWAAERLDGVALIRASGWAVDTTAWKDRLYRPVSPAPAPRRRVELTAIPYYAWANREPGAMRVWIPRGPAAAR
;
A
#
# COMPACT_ATOMS: atom_id res chain seq x y z
N ARG A 1 17.58 -18.97 -18.13
CA ARG A 1 17.80 -20.42 -18.40
C ARG A 1 19.15 -20.90 -17.87
N ARG A 2 20.30 -20.63 -18.51
CA ARG A 2 21.64 -21.12 -18.07
C ARG A 2 21.92 -21.02 -16.56
N PHE A 3 21.63 -19.88 -15.93
CA PHE A 3 21.85 -19.73 -14.48
C PHE A 3 20.85 -20.53 -13.64
N GLY A 4 19.59 -20.64 -14.07
CA GLY A 4 18.61 -21.55 -13.47
C GLY A 4 19.04 -23.01 -13.58
N ASP A 5 19.56 -23.44 -14.74
CA ASP A 5 20.08 -24.80 -14.93
C ASP A 5 21.24 -25.11 -13.99
N TYR A 6 22.13 -24.13 -13.79
CA TYR A 6 23.19 -24.22 -12.80
C TYR A 6 22.65 -24.32 -11.36
N LEU A 7 21.65 -23.53 -10.98
CA LEU A 7 21.06 -23.64 -9.65
C LEU A 7 20.43 -25.03 -9.43
N VAL A 8 19.74 -25.57 -10.44
CA VAL A 8 19.20 -26.94 -10.40
C VAL A 8 20.30 -27.97 -10.23
N SER A 9 21.47 -27.80 -10.87
CA SER A 9 22.57 -28.76 -10.72
C SER A 9 23.26 -28.71 -9.34
N VAL A 10 23.13 -27.59 -8.61
CA VAL A 10 23.79 -27.38 -7.31
C VAL A 10 22.87 -27.73 -6.13
N PHE A 11 21.58 -27.39 -6.21
CA PHE A 11 20.63 -27.49 -5.10
C PHE A 11 19.52 -28.52 -5.40
N GLY A 12 18.96 -29.11 -4.35
CA GLY A 12 17.86 -30.07 -4.44
C GLY A 12 18.11 -31.36 -3.65
N PRO A 13 17.18 -32.33 -3.70
CA PRO A 13 17.32 -33.62 -3.04
C PRO A 13 18.60 -34.35 -3.48
N GLY A 14 19.39 -34.84 -2.51
CA GLY A 14 20.68 -35.50 -2.79
C GLY A 14 21.79 -34.55 -3.24
N ARG A 15 21.54 -33.24 -3.25
CA ARG A 15 22.52 -32.18 -3.55
C ARG A 15 22.65 -31.24 -2.35
N ARG A 16 23.15 -30.02 -2.55
CA ARG A 16 23.29 -29.04 -1.47
C ARG A 16 21.91 -28.68 -0.90
N THR A 17 21.76 -28.87 0.40
CA THR A 17 20.56 -28.46 1.15
C THR A 17 20.82 -27.10 1.79
N ALA A 18 20.16 -26.06 1.28
CA ALA A 18 20.21 -24.69 1.77
C ALA A 18 19.03 -23.90 1.22
N THR A 19 18.77 -22.72 1.78
CA THR A 19 17.84 -21.72 1.26
C THR A 19 18.53 -20.35 1.28
N PRO A 20 18.27 -19.42 0.34
CA PRO A 20 18.93 -18.13 0.35
C PRO A 20 18.48 -17.25 1.53
N GLY A 21 19.41 -16.46 2.06
CA GLY A 21 19.14 -15.51 3.14
C GLY A 21 18.30 -14.29 2.74
N HIS A 22 18.04 -14.08 1.45
CA HIS A 22 17.05 -13.11 0.99
C HIS A 22 16.11 -13.84 0.02
N PRO A 23 14.84 -14.06 0.40
CA PRO A 23 13.80 -14.56 -0.51
C PRO A 23 13.67 -13.64 -1.73
N GLU A 24 13.59 -14.24 -2.91
CA GLU A 24 13.40 -13.61 -4.23
C GLU A 24 13.42 -14.72 -5.30
N ILE A 25 14.37 -15.65 -5.15
CA ILE A 25 14.62 -16.70 -6.14
C ILE A 25 13.42 -17.63 -6.30
N GLU A 26 12.62 -17.81 -5.24
CA GLU A 26 11.45 -18.67 -5.22
C GLU A 26 10.43 -18.20 -6.25
N MET A 27 10.00 -16.93 -6.19
CA MET A 27 9.07 -16.37 -7.19
C MET A 27 9.71 -16.30 -8.58
N ALA A 28 11.00 -15.95 -8.66
CA ALA A 28 11.69 -15.81 -9.95
C ALA A 28 11.80 -17.15 -10.69
N LEU A 29 12.04 -18.26 -9.98
CA LEU A 29 12.08 -19.60 -10.56
C LEU A 29 10.69 -20.08 -10.99
N ILE A 30 9.64 -19.72 -10.27
CA ILE A 30 8.26 -20.04 -10.66
C ILE A 30 7.87 -19.28 -11.94
N GLU A 31 8.16 -17.99 -12.01
CA GLU A 31 7.98 -17.21 -13.24
C GLU A 31 8.81 -17.76 -14.41
N LEU A 32 10.07 -18.16 -14.15
CA LEU A 32 10.88 -18.82 -15.17
C LEU A 32 10.28 -20.15 -15.61
N SER A 33 9.65 -20.92 -14.71
CA SER A 33 8.92 -22.14 -15.06
C SER A 33 7.73 -21.83 -15.98
N ARG A 34 6.92 -20.82 -15.64
CA ARG A 34 5.78 -20.35 -16.46
C ARG A 34 6.22 -19.95 -17.88
N GLU A 35 7.29 -19.17 -17.97
CA GLU A 35 7.80 -18.63 -19.24
C GLU A 35 8.44 -19.71 -20.13
N THR A 36 8.98 -20.77 -19.53
CA THR A 36 9.79 -21.75 -20.28
C THR A 36 9.13 -23.12 -20.44
N GLY A 37 8.11 -23.43 -19.64
CA GLY A 37 7.53 -24.77 -19.51
C GLY A 37 8.42 -25.78 -18.78
N GLU A 38 9.57 -25.36 -18.24
CA GLU A 38 10.55 -26.25 -17.61
C GLU A 38 10.26 -26.46 -16.12
N ARG A 39 9.65 -27.61 -15.80
CA ARG A 39 9.19 -27.97 -14.45
C ARG A 39 10.31 -28.05 -13.42
N ARG A 40 11.55 -28.32 -13.81
CA ARG A 40 12.69 -28.38 -12.87
C ARG A 40 12.92 -27.07 -12.11
N TYR A 41 12.53 -25.93 -12.67
CA TYR A 41 12.61 -24.64 -11.98
C TYR A 41 11.56 -24.52 -10.87
N LEU A 42 10.32 -24.95 -11.12
CA LEU A 42 9.27 -25.03 -10.09
C LEU A 42 9.64 -26.02 -8.98
N GLU A 43 10.23 -27.17 -9.32
CA GLU A 43 10.70 -28.16 -8.35
C GLU A 43 11.80 -27.58 -7.45
N LEU A 44 12.74 -26.81 -8.02
CA LEU A 44 13.78 -26.14 -7.25
C LEU A 44 13.20 -25.03 -6.35
N ALA A 45 12.25 -24.23 -6.83
CA ALA A 45 11.56 -23.24 -6.02
C ALA A 45 10.86 -23.89 -4.82
N THR A 46 10.13 -24.99 -5.07
CA THR A 46 9.47 -25.81 -4.05
C THR A 46 10.49 -26.32 -3.02
N PHE A 47 11.63 -26.82 -3.47
CA PHE A 47 12.71 -27.26 -2.58
C PHE A 47 13.19 -26.13 -1.66
N PHE A 48 13.48 -24.93 -2.18
CA PHE A 48 13.93 -23.81 -1.36
C PHE A 48 12.88 -23.38 -0.32
N ILE A 49 11.60 -23.42 -0.71
CA ILE A 49 10.47 -23.14 0.16
C ILE A 49 10.38 -24.17 1.30
N ASP A 50 10.49 -25.46 0.98
CA ASP A 50 10.39 -26.57 1.95
C ASP A 50 11.61 -26.67 2.88
N GLN A 51 12.76 -26.13 2.46
CA GLN A 51 13.93 -26.00 3.32
C GLN A 51 13.85 -24.82 4.28
N ARG A 52 13.03 -23.80 3.98
CA ARG A 52 12.91 -22.61 4.82
C ARG A 52 12.11 -22.91 6.08
N GLY A 53 12.56 -22.35 7.21
CA GLY A 53 11.96 -22.58 8.52
C GLY A 53 12.66 -23.67 9.33
N ARG A 54 13.83 -24.13 8.87
CA ARG A 54 14.62 -25.19 9.52
C ARG A 54 15.87 -24.67 10.23
N GLY A 55 16.08 -23.35 10.24
CA GLY A 55 17.18 -22.70 10.96
C GLY A 55 18.55 -22.82 10.29
N TRP A 56 18.60 -23.15 8.99
CA TRP A 56 19.85 -23.28 8.22
C TRP A 56 20.70 -22.01 8.23
N LEU A 57 20.07 -20.84 8.35
CA LEU A 57 20.73 -19.53 8.26
C LEU A 57 21.23 -19.00 9.61
N GLY A 58 20.86 -19.64 10.72
CA GLY A 58 21.16 -19.18 12.07
C GLY A 58 20.62 -17.77 12.37
N GLY A 59 21.21 -17.10 13.37
CA GLY A 59 20.79 -15.75 13.79
C GLY A 59 21.32 -14.60 12.92
N GLY A 60 22.35 -14.84 12.10
CA GLY A 60 23.02 -13.79 11.32
C GLY A 60 23.50 -12.60 12.16
N ARG A 61 23.64 -11.43 11.52
CA ARG A 61 24.08 -10.18 12.17
C ARG A 61 23.14 -9.69 13.27
N PHE A 62 21.86 -10.05 13.20
CA PHE A 62 20.81 -9.57 14.12
C PHE A 62 20.44 -10.59 15.20
N ASN A 63 21.22 -11.68 15.32
CA ASN A 63 21.00 -12.78 16.26
C ASN A 63 19.54 -13.29 16.30
N SER A 64 18.89 -13.36 15.13
CA SER A 64 17.50 -13.76 14.98
C SER A 64 17.28 -14.44 13.63
N SER A 65 16.88 -15.71 13.64
CA SER A 65 16.51 -16.45 12.42
C SER A 65 15.21 -15.93 11.80
N ALA A 66 14.39 -15.21 12.57
CA ALA A 66 13.19 -14.51 12.07
C ALA A 66 13.54 -13.44 11.03
N TYR A 67 14.72 -12.82 11.12
CA TYR A 67 15.21 -11.84 10.13
C TYR A 67 15.19 -12.41 8.70
N PHE A 68 15.43 -13.71 8.58
CA PHE A 68 15.45 -14.46 7.31
C PHE A 68 14.20 -15.32 7.09
N GLN A 69 13.18 -15.19 7.95
CA GLN A 69 11.98 -16.03 7.94
C GLN A 69 12.31 -17.53 8.01
N ASP A 70 13.36 -17.90 8.76
CA ASP A 70 13.92 -19.26 8.77
C ASP A 70 13.73 -19.97 10.12
N ARG A 71 12.91 -19.43 11.03
CA ARG A 71 12.64 -20.06 12.34
C ARG A 71 11.42 -21.00 12.36
N VAL A 72 10.43 -20.79 11.50
CA VAL A 72 9.18 -21.58 11.44
C VAL A 72 8.99 -22.07 9.99
N PRO A 73 8.65 -23.35 9.76
CA PRO A 73 8.27 -23.83 8.43
C PRO A 73 7.15 -22.98 7.82
N VAL A 74 7.25 -22.71 6.52
CA VAL A 74 6.38 -21.74 5.85
C VAL A 74 4.88 -22.07 5.92
N ARG A 75 4.51 -23.35 6.02
CA ARG A 75 3.12 -23.83 6.15
C ARG A 75 2.54 -23.63 7.56
N ASP A 76 3.43 -23.51 8.55
CA ASP A 76 3.06 -23.31 9.96
C ASP A 76 3.14 -21.83 10.35
N ALA A 77 3.78 -20.99 9.52
CA ALA A 77 3.88 -19.56 9.74
C ALA A 77 2.49 -18.91 9.93
N SER A 78 2.39 -18.05 10.94
CA SER A 78 1.15 -17.34 11.29
C SER A 78 1.30 -15.82 11.29
N VAL A 79 2.53 -15.32 11.26
CA VAL A 79 2.86 -13.90 11.38
C VAL A 79 3.89 -13.47 10.35
N VAL A 80 3.85 -12.20 9.95
CA VAL A 80 4.97 -11.58 9.22
C VAL A 80 5.96 -10.99 10.22
N GLU A 81 7.24 -11.31 10.04
CA GLU A 81 8.30 -10.94 10.98
C GLU A 81 9.66 -10.79 10.28
N GLY A 82 10.64 -10.24 11.01
CA GLY A 82 11.96 -9.98 10.47
C GLY A 82 11.94 -8.89 9.41
N HIS A 83 12.91 -8.92 8.49
CA HIS A 83 13.06 -7.91 7.45
C HIS A 83 11.83 -7.85 6.54
N ALA A 84 11.26 -6.66 6.34
CA ALA A 84 9.98 -6.49 5.67
C ALA A 84 9.99 -6.98 4.23
N VAL A 85 10.97 -6.54 3.41
CA VAL A 85 11.08 -6.97 2.01
C VAL A 85 11.26 -8.49 1.88
N ARG A 86 12.18 -9.08 2.65
CA ARG A 86 12.41 -10.54 2.65
C ARG A 86 11.13 -11.32 2.93
N ALA A 87 10.42 -10.96 4.00
CA ALA A 87 9.18 -11.63 4.36
C ALA A 87 8.12 -11.51 3.26
N LEU A 88 7.95 -10.32 2.67
CA LEU A 88 6.93 -10.10 1.65
C LEU A 88 7.29 -10.69 0.28
N TYR A 89 8.57 -10.78 -0.06
CA TYR A 89 9.05 -11.52 -1.23
C TYR A 89 8.89 -13.02 -1.04
N LEU A 90 9.09 -13.53 0.18
CA LEU A 90 8.79 -14.92 0.48
C LEU A 90 7.31 -15.20 0.30
N THR A 91 6.41 -14.44 0.93
CA THR A 91 4.96 -14.66 0.81
C THR A 91 4.48 -14.54 -0.63
N THR A 92 5.10 -13.67 -1.43
CA THR A 92 4.90 -13.60 -2.89
C THR A 92 5.22 -14.94 -3.57
N GLY A 93 6.40 -15.51 -3.34
CA GLY A 93 6.78 -16.81 -3.90
C GLY A 93 5.95 -17.99 -3.36
N LEU A 94 5.51 -17.93 -2.10
CA LEU A 94 4.60 -18.91 -1.51
C LEU A 94 3.21 -18.86 -2.18
N THR A 95 2.68 -17.67 -2.46
CA THR A 95 1.41 -17.54 -3.19
C THR A 95 1.56 -18.03 -4.62
N ASP A 96 2.68 -17.74 -5.28
CA ASP A 96 2.98 -18.31 -6.60
C ASP A 96 3.01 -19.84 -6.58
N LEU A 97 3.63 -20.46 -5.57
CA LEU A 97 3.63 -21.92 -5.43
C LEU A 97 2.23 -22.48 -5.19
N TYR A 98 1.40 -21.80 -4.38
CA TYR A 98 -0.01 -22.17 -4.22
C TYR A 98 -0.76 -22.14 -5.56
N LEU A 99 -0.57 -21.11 -6.38
CA LEU A 99 -1.22 -20.99 -7.69
C LEU A 99 -0.83 -22.13 -8.65
N GLU A 100 0.40 -22.66 -8.54
CA GLU A 100 0.85 -23.79 -9.37
C GLU A 100 0.40 -25.17 -8.84
N THR A 101 0.19 -25.30 -7.53
CA THR A 101 0.05 -26.63 -6.88
C THR A 101 -1.30 -26.88 -6.22
N GLY A 102 -2.04 -25.83 -5.87
CA GLY A 102 -3.25 -25.92 -5.07
C GLY A 102 -3.01 -26.32 -3.60
N ASP A 103 -1.78 -26.22 -3.08
CA ASP A 103 -1.46 -26.60 -1.69
C ASP A 103 -2.22 -25.72 -0.67
N ALA A 104 -3.33 -26.25 -0.15
CA ALA A 104 -4.21 -25.54 0.77
C ALA A 104 -3.52 -25.12 2.08
N ALA A 105 -2.45 -25.81 2.50
CA ALA A 105 -1.71 -25.42 3.70
C ALA A 105 -0.93 -24.11 3.48
N LEU A 106 -0.42 -23.87 2.27
CA LEU A 106 0.20 -22.59 1.90
C LEU A 106 -0.83 -21.47 1.93
N LEU A 107 -1.99 -21.64 1.30
CA LEU A 107 -3.03 -20.61 1.32
C LEU A 107 -3.53 -20.32 2.74
N ALA A 108 -3.67 -21.34 3.59
CA ALA A 108 -4.02 -21.16 5.00
C ALA A 108 -2.97 -20.32 5.75
N ALA A 109 -1.68 -20.61 5.55
CA ALA A 109 -0.58 -19.84 6.14
C ALA A 109 -0.53 -18.39 5.63
N LEU A 110 -0.74 -18.19 4.34
CA LEU A 110 -0.78 -16.86 3.71
C LEU A 110 -1.95 -16.02 4.25
N ASN A 111 -3.12 -16.61 4.44
CA ASN A 111 -4.26 -15.92 5.06
C ASN A 111 -3.98 -15.51 6.51
N ARG A 112 -3.33 -16.36 7.31
CA ARG A 112 -2.92 -16.00 8.69
C ARG A 112 -1.93 -14.84 8.70
N GLN A 113 -0.88 -14.92 7.88
CA GLN A 113 0.14 -13.87 7.76
C GLN A 113 -0.44 -12.56 7.24
N TRP A 114 -1.35 -12.61 6.26
CA TRP A 114 -2.04 -11.43 5.76
C TRP A 114 -2.87 -10.78 6.86
N HIS A 115 -3.61 -11.58 7.63
CA HIS A 115 -4.39 -11.09 8.76
C HIS A 115 -3.50 -10.42 9.82
N ASP A 116 -2.39 -11.05 10.22
CA ASP A 116 -1.41 -10.47 11.15
C ASP A 116 -0.85 -9.12 10.63
N LEU A 117 -0.54 -9.04 9.33
CA LEU A 117 -0.09 -7.80 8.71
C LEU A 117 -1.15 -6.69 8.85
N VAL A 118 -2.35 -6.89 8.29
CA VAL A 118 -3.36 -5.82 8.17
C VAL A 118 -4.02 -5.47 9.50
N ALA A 119 -4.05 -6.41 10.47
CA ALA A 119 -4.68 -6.18 11.76
C ALA A 119 -3.76 -5.49 12.79
N GLY A 120 -2.44 -5.55 12.61
CA GLY A 120 -1.52 -5.06 13.64
C GLY A 120 -0.18 -4.47 13.18
N LYS A 121 0.24 -4.64 11.93
CA LYS A 121 1.61 -4.28 11.49
C LYS A 121 1.68 -3.42 10.23
N LEU A 122 0.53 -2.92 9.77
CA LEU A 122 0.40 -2.08 8.58
C LEU A 122 0.17 -0.62 8.97
N TYR A 123 0.94 0.30 8.41
CA TYR A 123 0.71 1.74 8.59
C TYR A 123 -0.49 2.22 7.76
N VAL A 124 -1.10 3.34 8.16
CA VAL A 124 -2.25 3.93 7.45
C VAL A 124 -1.95 4.22 5.98
N THR A 125 -0.69 4.48 5.62
CA THR A 125 -0.22 4.69 4.25
C THR A 125 -0.07 3.41 3.43
N GLY A 126 -0.30 2.23 4.00
CA GLY A 126 0.06 0.93 3.40
C GLY A 126 1.55 0.58 3.55
N GLY A 127 2.33 1.43 4.21
CA GLY A 127 3.74 1.18 4.52
C GLY A 127 3.93 0.04 5.53
N VAL A 128 5.09 -0.61 5.46
CA VAL A 128 5.45 -1.78 6.28
C VAL A 128 6.90 -1.69 6.77
N GLY A 129 7.18 -2.28 7.94
CA GLY A 129 8.48 -2.19 8.60
C GLY A 129 8.50 -1.04 9.60
N ALA A 130 8.42 -1.38 10.88
CA ALA A 130 8.33 -0.41 11.96
C ALA A 130 9.69 -0.01 12.53
N ARG A 131 10.74 -0.78 12.23
CA ARG A 131 12.05 -0.67 12.87
C ARG A 131 13.15 -0.43 11.84
N HIS A 132 13.93 0.63 12.05
CA HIS A 132 15.20 0.81 11.36
C HIS A 132 16.17 -0.35 11.63
N ASN A 133 16.17 -0.88 12.86
CA ASN A 133 16.97 -2.07 13.15
C ASN A 133 16.46 -3.24 12.31
N ALA A 134 17.36 -3.78 11.48
CA ALA A 134 17.08 -4.90 10.59
C ALA A 134 15.94 -4.65 9.56
N GLU A 135 15.54 -3.39 9.35
CA GLU A 135 14.55 -2.99 8.33
C GLU A 135 13.26 -3.82 8.47
N SER A 136 12.83 -3.99 9.72
CA SER A 136 12.01 -5.12 10.14
C SER A 136 10.61 -4.74 10.60
N PHE A 137 9.71 -5.72 10.54
CA PHE A 137 8.44 -5.65 11.24
C PHE A 137 8.63 -5.46 12.75
N GLY A 138 7.76 -4.66 13.35
CA GLY A 138 7.61 -4.58 14.79
C GLY A 138 6.69 -5.69 15.34
N GLN A 139 6.44 -5.62 16.64
CA GLN A 139 5.35 -6.37 17.28
C GLN A 139 3.99 -5.84 16.81
N PRO A 140 2.89 -6.59 16.98
CA PRO A 140 1.56 -6.06 16.75
C PRO A 140 1.34 -4.72 17.49
N PHE A 141 0.81 -3.73 16.78
CA PHE A 141 0.57 -2.35 17.22
C PHE A 141 1.82 -1.50 17.51
N GLU A 142 3.02 -2.02 17.24
CA GLU A 142 4.26 -1.24 17.26
C GLU A 142 4.41 -0.47 15.93
N LEU A 143 3.82 0.72 15.86
CA LEU A 143 3.80 1.56 14.66
C LEU A 143 4.25 3.01 14.96
N PRO A 144 5.51 3.26 15.39
CA PRO A 144 6.00 4.61 15.67
C PRO A 144 6.03 5.47 14.39
N ASN A 145 5.51 6.71 14.44
CA ASN A 145 5.36 7.54 13.25
C ASN A 145 6.66 8.21 12.78
N ASP A 146 7.51 8.63 13.70
CA ASP A 146 8.79 9.32 13.44
C ASP A 146 9.98 8.37 13.27
N LEU A 147 9.86 7.13 13.78
CA LEU A 147 10.83 6.05 13.62
C LEU A 147 10.37 4.97 12.63
N ALA A 148 9.25 5.18 11.94
CA ALA A 148 8.75 4.27 10.92
C ALA A 148 9.81 4.05 9.85
N TYR A 149 10.16 2.79 9.57
CA TYR A 149 11.06 2.49 8.47
C TYR A 149 10.32 2.58 7.14
N CYS A 150 9.17 1.91 7.04
CA CYS A 150 8.26 2.02 5.89
C CYS A 150 9.00 2.04 4.55
N GLU A 151 9.87 1.04 4.33
CA GLU A 151 10.77 1.04 3.19
C GLU A 151 9.97 1.08 1.88
N THR A 152 10.41 1.88 0.90
CA THR A 152 9.80 1.92 -0.43
C THR A 152 9.75 0.51 -1.06
N CYS A 153 10.81 -0.30 -0.93
CA CYS A 153 10.78 -1.69 -1.40
C CYS A 153 9.80 -2.58 -0.62
N GLY A 154 9.59 -2.31 0.67
CA GLY A 154 8.61 -3.03 1.49
C GLY A 154 7.19 -2.78 0.98
N ALA A 155 6.88 -1.53 0.62
CA ALA A 155 5.62 -1.18 -0.03
C ALA A 155 5.47 -1.88 -1.40
N ILE A 156 6.53 -1.94 -2.21
CA ILE A 156 6.51 -2.65 -3.51
C ILE A 156 6.24 -4.15 -3.31
N ALA A 157 6.92 -4.76 -2.36
CA ALA A 157 6.72 -6.16 -2.00
C ALA A 157 5.29 -6.43 -1.51
N SER A 158 4.70 -5.49 -0.76
CA SER A 158 3.29 -5.55 -0.35
C SER A 158 2.35 -5.54 -1.55
N VAL A 159 2.58 -4.67 -2.54
CA VAL A 159 1.80 -4.65 -3.80
C VAL A 159 1.94 -5.97 -4.55
N MET A 160 3.16 -6.49 -4.68
CA MET A 160 3.43 -7.76 -5.35
C MET A 160 2.71 -8.95 -4.69
N TRP A 161 2.73 -9.02 -3.36
CA TRP A 161 2.04 -10.08 -2.63
C TRP A 161 0.51 -9.92 -2.72
N SER A 162 0.00 -8.70 -2.52
CA SER A 162 -1.42 -8.40 -2.60
C SER A 162 -2.00 -8.76 -3.97
N TRP A 163 -1.28 -8.49 -5.06
CA TRP A 163 -1.68 -8.88 -6.41
C TRP A 163 -1.84 -10.39 -6.54
N ARG A 164 -0.89 -11.17 -6.03
CA ARG A 164 -1.00 -12.64 -6.06
C ARG A 164 -2.13 -13.14 -5.18
N MET A 165 -2.44 -12.47 -4.07
CA MET A 165 -3.62 -12.79 -3.27
C MET A 165 -4.93 -12.46 -4.00
N VAL A 166 -4.99 -11.42 -4.84
CA VAL A 166 -6.12 -11.18 -5.77
C VAL A 166 -6.24 -12.38 -6.72
N LEU A 167 -5.15 -12.80 -7.37
CA LEU A 167 -5.16 -13.95 -8.29
C LEU A 167 -5.59 -15.26 -7.61
N ALA A 168 -5.12 -15.50 -6.39
CA ALA A 168 -5.35 -16.73 -5.65
C ALA A 168 -6.78 -16.86 -5.11
N THR A 169 -7.48 -15.75 -4.89
CA THR A 169 -8.72 -15.75 -4.08
C THR A 169 -9.87 -14.96 -4.69
N GLY A 170 -9.61 -14.05 -5.63
CA GLY A 170 -10.62 -13.16 -6.21
C GLY A 170 -11.22 -12.14 -5.24
N HIS A 171 -10.63 -11.90 -4.06
CA HIS A 171 -11.15 -10.93 -3.08
C HIS A 171 -10.58 -9.51 -3.26
N ALA A 172 -11.47 -8.52 -3.30
CA ALA A 172 -11.16 -7.11 -3.50
C ALA A 172 -10.32 -6.50 -2.37
N ARG A 173 -10.38 -7.06 -1.14
CA ARG A 173 -9.61 -6.53 0.01
C ARG A 173 -8.11 -6.47 -0.25
N TYR A 174 -7.60 -7.35 -1.11
CA TYR A 174 -6.20 -7.35 -1.52
C TYR A 174 -5.94 -6.21 -2.52
N ALA A 175 -6.86 -5.97 -3.45
CA ALA A 175 -6.81 -4.83 -4.37
C ALA A 175 -6.99 -3.47 -3.66
N ASP A 176 -7.75 -3.42 -2.56
CA ASP A 176 -7.83 -2.25 -1.68
C ASP A 176 -6.45 -1.92 -1.06
N LEU A 177 -5.69 -2.94 -0.63
CA LEU A 177 -4.33 -2.70 -0.13
C LEU A 177 -3.37 -2.27 -1.25
N ILE A 178 -3.50 -2.83 -2.46
CA ILE A 178 -2.74 -2.36 -3.63
C ILE A 178 -2.99 -0.87 -3.85
N GLU A 179 -4.26 -0.45 -3.90
CA GLU A 179 -4.65 0.94 -4.10
C GLU A 179 -4.06 1.86 -3.03
N ARG A 180 -4.27 1.53 -1.75
CA ARG A 180 -3.73 2.30 -0.62
C ARG A 180 -2.20 2.41 -0.70
N THR A 181 -1.52 1.31 -0.99
CA THR A 181 -0.05 1.29 -1.01
C THR A 181 0.51 2.07 -2.20
N LEU A 182 -0.10 1.94 -3.39
CA LEU A 182 0.29 2.69 -4.59
C LEU A 182 0.15 4.19 -4.38
N TYR A 183 -1.05 4.66 -3.98
CA TYR A 183 -1.33 6.10 -3.88
C TYR A 183 -0.64 6.79 -2.69
N ASN A 184 -0.06 6.04 -1.76
CA ASN A 184 0.57 6.59 -0.57
C ASN A 184 2.03 6.12 -0.45
N ALA A 185 2.29 4.94 0.10
CA ALA A 185 3.64 4.49 0.44
C ALA A 185 4.59 4.38 -0.77
N ILE A 186 4.09 4.04 -1.97
CA ILE A 186 4.91 3.96 -3.20
C ILE A 186 5.22 5.36 -3.73
N LEU A 187 4.18 6.16 -3.99
CA LEU A 187 4.38 7.50 -4.56
C LEU A 187 5.13 8.43 -3.62
N ALA A 188 5.02 8.24 -2.29
CA ALA A 188 5.87 8.95 -1.34
C ALA A 188 7.36 8.67 -1.55
N GLY A 189 7.72 7.48 -2.04
CA GLY A 189 9.08 7.03 -2.28
C GLY A 189 9.82 7.77 -3.40
N VAL A 190 9.15 8.57 -4.23
CA VAL A 190 9.72 9.27 -5.40
C VAL A 190 9.25 10.73 -5.47
N SER A 191 10.11 11.65 -5.90
CA SER A 191 9.74 13.06 -6.09
C SER A 191 8.78 13.21 -7.27
N LEU A 192 8.03 14.31 -7.29
CA LEU A 192 7.15 14.65 -8.42
C LEU A 192 7.93 14.79 -9.74
N SER A 193 9.17 15.30 -9.65
CA SER A 193 10.12 15.37 -10.76
C SER A 193 10.66 14.00 -11.22
N GLY A 194 10.48 12.93 -10.44
CA GLY A 194 10.93 11.58 -10.78
C GLY A 194 12.43 11.30 -10.61
N ASP A 195 13.21 12.23 -10.03
CA ASP A 195 14.68 12.18 -9.98
C ASP A 195 15.26 12.02 -8.56
N ARG A 196 14.43 12.07 -7.51
CA ARG A 196 14.85 11.88 -6.12
C ARG A 196 13.96 10.87 -5.40
N TYR A 197 14.54 10.13 -4.46
CA TYR A 197 13.92 8.98 -3.83
C TYR A 197 14.06 9.00 -2.30
N PHE A 198 13.01 8.53 -1.63
CA PHE A 198 13.10 8.06 -0.25
C PHE A 198 13.40 6.57 -0.22
N TYR A 199 14.28 6.19 0.70
CA TYR A 199 14.39 4.80 1.15
C TYR A 199 13.35 4.54 2.24
N VAL A 200 13.30 5.45 3.22
CA VAL A 200 12.45 5.42 4.42
C VAL A 200 11.29 6.42 4.25
N ASN A 201 10.06 6.01 4.55
CA ASN A 201 8.86 6.84 4.40
C ASN A 201 8.16 7.06 5.77
N PRO A 202 8.61 8.05 6.57
CA PRO A 202 8.05 8.30 7.89
C PRO A 202 6.64 8.89 7.81
N LEU A 203 5.89 8.81 8.91
CA LEU A 203 4.56 9.45 9.07
C LEU A 203 4.62 10.71 9.95
N ALA A 204 5.79 10.99 10.54
CA ALA A 204 6.10 12.25 11.19
C ALA A 204 7.58 12.61 10.93
N SER A 205 7.85 13.87 10.65
CA SER A 205 9.20 14.42 10.49
C SER A 205 9.29 15.74 11.26
N ASN A 206 10.42 15.96 11.92
CA ASN A 206 10.72 17.22 12.61
C ASN A 206 11.34 18.27 11.67
N GLY A 207 11.51 17.96 10.37
CA GLY A 207 12.12 18.85 9.40
C GLY A 207 13.64 18.82 9.37
N GLU A 208 14.28 17.97 10.17
CA GLU A 208 15.72 17.83 10.16
C GLU A 208 16.20 16.89 9.04
N PRO A 209 17.47 16.99 8.61
CA PRO A 209 18.10 15.99 7.77
C PRO A 209 18.02 14.59 8.40
N GLU A 210 18.21 13.56 7.57
CA GLU A 210 18.25 12.17 8.04
C GLU A 210 19.38 11.98 9.06
N LEU A 211 19.02 11.60 10.29
CA LEU A 211 19.94 11.34 11.40
C LEU A 211 19.57 10.01 12.06
N LEU A 212 20.54 9.11 12.18
CA LEU A 212 20.39 7.80 12.83
C LEU A 212 19.16 7.01 12.35
N SER A 213 18.22 6.69 13.26
CA SER A 213 17.03 5.88 13.04
C SER A 213 15.76 6.72 12.85
N ARG A 214 15.91 7.97 12.39
CA ARG A 214 14.80 8.83 11.95
C ARG A 214 14.96 9.07 10.46
N GLY A 215 13.89 8.90 9.68
CA GLY A 215 13.87 9.30 8.27
C GLY A 215 14.17 10.79 8.12
N GLY A 216 14.72 11.18 6.97
CA GLY A 216 14.98 12.58 6.64
C GLY A 216 13.75 13.33 6.11
N CYS A 217 13.82 14.66 6.07
CA CYS A 217 12.81 15.53 5.45
C CYS A 217 13.00 15.80 3.94
N ARG A 218 14.00 15.19 3.31
CA ARG A 218 14.28 15.35 1.87
C ARG A 218 14.61 14.01 1.19
N ARG A 219 14.08 13.83 -0.01
CA ARG A 219 14.48 12.76 -0.94
C ARG A 219 15.90 12.99 -1.45
N LYS A 220 16.60 11.91 -1.79
CA LYS A 220 17.98 11.94 -2.32
C LYS A 220 18.01 11.47 -3.76
N GLU A 221 18.95 11.95 -4.57
CA GLU A 221 19.14 11.44 -5.94
C GLU A 221 19.41 9.93 -5.93
N TRP A 222 20.27 9.47 -5.01
CA TRP A 222 20.63 8.07 -4.91
C TRP A 222 20.98 7.67 -3.47
N HIS A 223 21.00 6.36 -3.22
CA HIS A 223 21.38 5.75 -1.94
C HIS A 223 22.56 4.80 -2.16
N LEU A 224 23.40 4.61 -1.14
CA LEU A 224 24.52 3.65 -1.22
C LEU A 224 24.00 2.22 -1.49
N VAL A 225 22.91 1.83 -0.82
CA VAL A 225 22.14 0.63 -1.12
C VAL A 225 20.96 1.05 -2.01
N ALA A 226 21.12 0.87 -3.31
CA ALA A 226 20.22 1.45 -4.31
C ALA A 226 19.11 0.50 -4.78
N CYS A 227 18.46 -0.21 -3.85
CA CYS A 227 17.31 -1.04 -4.21
C CYS A 227 16.10 -0.17 -4.62
N CYS A 228 15.81 0.91 -3.89
CA CYS A 228 14.57 1.69 -4.05
C CYS A 228 14.39 2.30 -5.46
N PRO A 229 15.34 3.08 -6.03
CA PRO A 229 15.10 3.77 -7.29
C PRO A 229 14.71 2.84 -8.46
N PRO A 230 15.49 1.79 -8.82
CA PRO A 230 15.08 0.90 -9.91
C PRO A 230 13.84 0.06 -9.57
N ASN A 231 13.56 -0.17 -8.28
CA ASN A 231 12.38 -0.91 -7.84
C ASN A 231 11.09 -0.08 -8.08
N VAL A 232 11.13 1.23 -7.81
CA VAL A 232 10.04 2.16 -8.17
C VAL A 232 9.87 2.21 -9.69
N MET A 233 10.97 2.37 -10.45
CA MET A 233 10.91 2.42 -11.92
C MET A 233 10.24 1.19 -12.52
N ARG A 234 10.63 -0.03 -12.11
CA ARG A 234 10.02 -1.26 -12.65
C ARG A 234 8.54 -1.39 -12.28
N LEU A 235 8.12 -0.94 -11.10
CA LEU A 235 6.73 -1.00 -10.68
C LEU A 235 5.88 -0.03 -11.52
N LEU A 236 6.31 1.23 -11.63
CA LEU A 236 5.58 2.24 -12.42
C LEU A 236 5.51 1.85 -13.91
N ALA A 237 6.60 1.32 -14.46
CA ALA A 237 6.61 0.83 -15.85
C ALA A 237 5.67 -0.36 -16.08
N SER A 238 5.30 -1.11 -15.04
CA SER A 238 4.43 -2.28 -15.12
C SER A 238 3.04 -2.07 -14.50
N ILE A 239 2.68 -0.82 -14.15
CA ILE A 239 1.46 -0.52 -13.38
C ILE A 239 0.19 -1.00 -14.09
N GLY A 240 0.19 -1.01 -15.42
CA GLY A 240 -0.93 -1.49 -16.24
C GLY A 240 -1.30 -2.96 -15.97
N HIS A 241 -0.35 -3.79 -15.51
CA HIS A 241 -0.61 -5.20 -15.18
C HIS A 241 -1.48 -5.37 -13.93
N TYR A 242 -1.58 -4.35 -13.07
CA TYR A 242 -2.35 -4.41 -11.82
C TYR A 242 -3.78 -3.87 -11.99
N LEU A 243 -4.15 -3.37 -13.18
CA LEU A 243 -5.46 -2.75 -13.43
C LEU A 243 -6.60 -3.77 -13.43
N ALA A 244 -6.42 -4.89 -14.10
CA ALA A 244 -7.49 -5.83 -14.39
C ALA A 244 -6.98 -7.26 -14.53
N THR A 245 -7.87 -8.22 -14.29
CA THR A 245 -7.69 -9.63 -14.64
C THR A 245 -8.79 -10.08 -15.60
N ARG A 246 -8.60 -11.29 -16.14
CA ARG A 246 -9.63 -11.99 -16.88
C ARG A 246 -9.66 -13.46 -16.45
N ASP A 247 -10.82 -14.07 -16.58
CA ASP A 247 -11.02 -15.51 -16.50
C ASP A 247 -12.05 -15.93 -17.56
N ALA A 248 -12.49 -17.19 -17.52
CA ALA A 248 -13.50 -17.70 -18.44
C ALA A 248 -14.89 -17.03 -18.26
N ALA A 249 -15.15 -16.41 -17.10
CA ALA A 249 -16.43 -15.75 -16.82
C ALA A 249 -16.45 -14.31 -17.32
N GLY A 250 -15.31 -13.62 -17.35
CA GLY A 250 -15.20 -12.30 -17.95
C GLY A 250 -13.99 -11.48 -17.48
N VAL A 251 -14.19 -10.17 -17.36
CA VAL A 251 -13.14 -9.20 -17.01
C VAL A 251 -13.40 -8.66 -15.61
N GLN A 252 -12.36 -8.59 -14.78
CA GLN A 252 -12.42 -8.00 -13.45
C GLN A 252 -11.53 -6.75 -13.39
N ILE A 253 -12.10 -5.60 -13.02
CA ILE A 253 -11.39 -4.33 -12.85
C ILE A 253 -11.06 -4.14 -11.37
N HIS A 254 -9.77 -4.04 -11.08
CA HIS A 254 -9.21 -3.94 -9.73
C HIS A 254 -8.73 -2.55 -9.39
N GLN A 255 -8.16 -1.81 -10.34
CA GLN A 255 -7.69 -0.44 -10.12
C GLN A 255 -8.35 0.51 -11.13
N TYR A 256 -8.68 1.72 -10.69
CA TYR A 256 -9.36 2.71 -11.50
C TYR A 256 -8.37 3.74 -12.05
N ALA A 257 -8.15 3.68 -13.36
CA ALA A 257 -7.38 4.65 -14.12
C ALA A 257 -7.92 4.71 -15.55
N SER A 258 -7.63 5.80 -16.26
CA SER A 258 -7.93 5.87 -17.69
C SER A 258 -7.09 4.83 -18.44
N ALA A 259 -7.74 3.93 -19.17
CA ALA A 259 -7.10 2.76 -19.77
C ALA A 259 -7.91 2.20 -20.95
N ARG A 260 -7.25 1.43 -21.81
CA ARG A 260 -7.91 0.58 -22.80
C ARG A 260 -7.50 -0.86 -22.54
N ILE A 261 -8.47 -1.74 -22.31
CA ILE A 261 -8.27 -3.17 -22.08
C ILE A 261 -8.83 -3.90 -23.29
N ALA A 262 -7.99 -4.64 -24.01
CA ALA A 262 -8.40 -5.51 -25.11
C ALA A 262 -7.96 -6.94 -24.80
N THR A 263 -8.87 -7.90 -24.86
CA THR A 263 -8.59 -9.30 -24.53
C THR A 263 -9.57 -10.26 -25.20
N GLU A 264 -9.32 -11.56 -25.06
CA GLU A 264 -10.15 -12.63 -25.62
C GLU A 264 -10.57 -13.62 -24.53
N LEU A 265 -11.86 -13.63 -24.13
CA LEU A 265 -12.32 -14.44 -22.99
C LEU A 265 -12.26 -15.96 -23.28
N ALA A 266 -12.45 -16.33 -24.54
CA ALA A 266 -12.33 -17.67 -25.09
C ALA A 266 -12.02 -17.57 -26.59
N PRO A 267 -11.50 -18.61 -27.26
CA PRO A 267 -11.24 -18.57 -28.70
C PRO A 267 -12.45 -18.06 -29.50
N GLY A 268 -12.28 -16.95 -30.22
CA GLY A 268 -13.31 -16.24 -30.99
C GLY A 268 -14.18 -15.26 -30.19
N GLN A 269 -13.86 -14.99 -28.91
CA GLN A 269 -14.62 -14.08 -28.03
C GLN A 269 -13.77 -12.87 -27.63
N ALA A 270 -13.47 -12.01 -28.59
CA ALA A 270 -12.79 -10.74 -28.35
C ALA A 270 -13.69 -9.76 -27.58
N VAL A 271 -13.10 -9.01 -26.66
CA VAL A 271 -13.75 -7.94 -25.89
C VAL A 271 -12.78 -6.77 -25.72
N ALA A 272 -13.30 -5.55 -25.80
CA ALA A 272 -12.52 -4.35 -25.56
C ALA A 272 -13.30 -3.31 -24.76
N LEU A 273 -12.64 -2.75 -23.74
CA LEU A 273 -13.17 -1.75 -22.82
C LEU A 273 -12.29 -0.51 -22.85
N ARG A 274 -12.91 0.66 -22.87
CA ARG A 274 -12.27 1.95 -22.60
C ARG A 274 -12.74 2.44 -21.25
N ILE A 275 -11.80 2.79 -20.39
CA ILE A 275 -12.05 3.40 -19.07
C ILE A 275 -11.60 4.85 -19.14
N GLU A 276 -12.47 5.75 -18.70
CA GLU A 276 -12.22 7.18 -18.58
C GLU A 276 -12.49 7.59 -17.12
N SER A 277 -11.49 8.18 -16.48
CA SER A 277 -11.60 8.64 -15.11
C SER A 277 -10.54 9.67 -14.75
N ALA A 278 -10.90 10.61 -13.87
CA ALA A 278 -10.01 11.54 -13.18
C ALA A 278 -9.66 11.06 -11.75
N TYR A 279 -9.85 9.77 -11.46
CA TYR A 279 -9.44 9.14 -10.21
C TYR A 279 -7.92 9.34 -9.95
N PRO A 280 -7.48 9.65 -8.72
CA PRO A 280 -8.23 9.63 -7.45
C PRO A 280 -8.89 10.98 -7.07
N TRP A 281 -8.92 11.95 -7.98
CA TRP A 281 -9.45 13.28 -7.69
C TRP A 281 -10.97 13.34 -7.75
N GLU A 282 -11.56 12.65 -8.73
CA GLU A 282 -13.00 12.46 -8.89
C GLU A 282 -13.39 10.99 -8.77
N GLY A 283 -14.57 10.74 -8.19
CA GLY A 283 -15.08 9.38 -7.97
C GLY A 283 -15.78 8.78 -9.18
N ARG A 284 -15.97 9.57 -10.24
CA ARG A 284 -16.63 9.13 -11.47
C ARG A 284 -15.69 8.29 -12.31
N VAL A 285 -16.16 7.12 -12.71
CA VAL A 285 -15.50 6.22 -13.66
C VAL A 285 -16.49 5.84 -14.74
N ARG A 286 -16.13 6.07 -16.01
CA ARG A 286 -16.93 5.65 -17.16
C ARG A 286 -16.22 4.54 -17.90
N LEU A 287 -16.90 3.43 -18.12
CA LEU A 287 -16.44 2.33 -18.95
C LEU A 287 -17.31 2.27 -20.22
N GLY A 288 -16.69 2.31 -21.38
CA GLY A 288 -17.33 2.11 -22.68
C GLY A 288 -16.90 0.78 -23.30
N VAL A 289 -17.86 0.01 -23.80
CA VAL A 289 -17.59 -1.21 -24.56
C VAL A 289 -17.24 -0.82 -26.00
N GLU A 290 -15.98 -1.01 -26.38
CA GLU A 290 -15.51 -0.78 -27.75
C GLU A 290 -15.74 -2.00 -28.65
N GLU A 291 -15.62 -3.20 -28.06
CA GLU A 291 -15.85 -4.49 -28.70
C GLU A 291 -16.57 -5.41 -27.71
N GLY A 292 -17.71 -5.94 -28.15
CA GLY A 292 -18.61 -6.78 -27.36
C GLY A 292 -18.65 -8.21 -27.85
N SER A 293 -19.50 -9.03 -27.23
CA SER A 293 -19.70 -10.43 -27.64
C SER A 293 -21.19 -10.77 -27.71
N SER A 294 -21.55 -11.65 -28.64
CA SER A 294 -22.89 -12.27 -28.69
C SER A 294 -23.14 -13.21 -27.51
N ARG A 295 -22.08 -13.67 -26.83
CA ARG A 295 -22.16 -14.45 -25.61
C ARG A 295 -22.16 -13.52 -24.40
N ALA A 296 -22.99 -13.84 -23.41
CA ALA A 296 -22.97 -13.13 -22.15
C ALA A 296 -21.63 -13.33 -21.43
N TRP A 297 -21.16 -12.29 -20.75
CA TRP A 297 -19.98 -12.37 -19.90
C TRP A 297 -20.11 -11.37 -18.74
N THR A 298 -19.34 -11.63 -17.68
CA THR A 298 -19.41 -10.86 -16.44
C THR A 298 -18.35 -9.76 -16.41
N LEU A 299 -18.78 -8.52 -16.25
CA LEU A 299 -17.89 -7.43 -15.86
C LEU A 299 -17.92 -7.30 -14.34
N SER A 300 -16.79 -7.53 -13.67
CA SER A 300 -16.65 -7.37 -12.22
C SER A 300 -15.90 -6.07 -11.92
N LEU A 301 -16.46 -5.24 -11.06
CA LEU A 301 -15.96 -3.91 -10.74
C LEU A 301 -15.72 -3.83 -9.23
N ARG A 302 -14.47 -3.60 -8.81
CA ARG A 302 -14.17 -3.49 -7.37
C ARG A 302 -14.96 -2.35 -6.75
N VAL A 303 -15.69 -2.62 -5.66
CA VAL A 303 -16.22 -1.54 -4.81
C VAL A 303 -15.18 -1.25 -3.73
N PRO A 304 -14.50 -0.09 -3.73
CA PRO A 304 -13.41 0.18 -2.80
C PRO A 304 -13.85 0.10 -1.35
N GLY A 305 -13.07 -0.56 -0.50
CA GLY A 305 -13.42 -0.78 0.91
C GLY A 305 -13.61 0.50 1.74
N TRP A 306 -12.97 1.60 1.34
CA TRP A 306 -13.12 2.91 1.99
C TRP A 306 -14.40 3.66 1.58
N CYS A 307 -15.08 3.22 0.52
CA CYS A 307 -16.19 3.95 -0.07
C CYS A 307 -17.47 3.80 0.76
N ALA A 308 -17.94 4.90 1.35
CA ALA A 308 -19.19 4.93 2.14
C ALA A 308 -20.45 4.79 1.27
N GLY A 309 -20.37 5.20 0.00
CA GLY A 309 -21.49 5.18 -0.94
C GLY A 309 -20.99 5.09 -2.38
N ALA A 310 -21.40 4.04 -3.08
CA ALA A 310 -21.15 3.83 -4.49
C ALA A 310 -22.49 3.75 -5.23
N SER A 311 -22.54 4.27 -6.46
CA SER A 311 -23.66 4.05 -7.37
C SER A 311 -23.17 3.52 -8.71
N ALA A 312 -24.01 2.76 -9.41
CA ALA A 312 -23.68 2.19 -10.70
C ALA A 312 -24.85 2.33 -11.68
N ARG A 313 -24.54 2.70 -12.92
CA ARG A 313 -25.50 2.74 -14.03
C ARG A 313 -24.98 1.97 -15.21
N VAL A 314 -25.91 1.29 -15.89
CA VAL A 314 -25.71 0.56 -17.12
C VAL A 314 -26.62 1.20 -18.18
N ASN A 315 -26.04 1.79 -19.23
CA ASN A 315 -26.80 2.50 -20.27
C ASN A 315 -27.83 3.48 -19.65
N GLY A 316 -27.42 4.21 -18.61
CA GLY A 316 -28.26 5.17 -17.86
C GLY A 316 -29.23 4.56 -16.83
N ARG A 317 -29.45 3.24 -16.86
CA ARG A 317 -30.32 2.55 -15.88
C ARG A 317 -29.54 2.17 -14.64
N GLU A 318 -30.08 2.48 -13.48
CA GLU A 318 -29.46 2.17 -12.21
C GLU A 318 -29.38 0.65 -12.01
N VAL A 319 -28.21 0.18 -11.58
CA VAL A 319 -27.99 -1.20 -11.16
C VAL A 319 -27.66 -1.13 -9.68
N ALA A 320 -28.38 -1.92 -8.87
CA ALA A 320 -28.09 -1.98 -7.44
C ALA A 320 -26.60 -2.31 -7.25
N PRO A 321 -25.81 -1.46 -6.57
CA PRO A 321 -24.40 -1.69 -6.33
C PRO A 321 -24.26 -2.71 -5.19
N ALA A 322 -24.80 -3.92 -5.37
CA ALA A 322 -24.68 -4.99 -4.40
C ALA A 322 -23.26 -5.55 -4.50
N ARG A 323 -22.40 -5.07 -3.61
CA ARG A 323 -21.06 -5.63 -3.37
C ARG A 323 -21.23 -7.07 -2.91
N ASP A 324 -20.69 -8.02 -3.66
CA ASP A 324 -20.68 -9.43 -3.24
C ASP A 324 -19.74 -9.67 -2.04
N GLY A 325 -19.74 -10.89 -1.49
CA GLY A 325 -18.82 -11.25 -0.39
C GLY A 325 -17.34 -11.18 -0.76
N ALA A 326 -17.00 -11.11 -2.05
CA ALA A 326 -15.64 -10.92 -2.53
C ALA A 326 -15.27 -9.44 -2.65
N GLY A 327 -16.24 -8.54 -2.65
CA GLY A 327 -16.07 -7.10 -2.69
C GLY A 327 -16.24 -6.46 -4.08
N TYR A 328 -16.87 -7.16 -5.01
CA TYR A 328 -17.11 -6.68 -6.38
C TYR A 328 -18.59 -6.48 -6.67
N LEU A 329 -18.89 -5.49 -7.51
CA LEU A 329 -20.14 -5.40 -8.25
C LEU A 329 -19.98 -6.25 -9.53
N ARG A 330 -20.85 -7.24 -9.74
CA ARG A 330 -20.82 -8.10 -10.91
C ARG A 330 -22.02 -7.83 -11.81
N VAL A 331 -21.75 -7.55 -13.08
CA VAL A 331 -22.77 -7.32 -14.09
C VAL A 331 -22.58 -8.31 -15.22
N GLU A 332 -23.45 -9.31 -15.29
CA GLU A 332 -23.49 -10.29 -16.37
C GLU A 332 -24.52 -9.90 -17.43
N ARG A 333 -24.10 -9.86 -18.69
CA ARG A 333 -24.95 -9.50 -19.82
C ARG A 333 -24.25 -9.78 -21.15
N GLN A 334 -25.03 -9.75 -22.22
CA GLN A 334 -24.51 -9.64 -23.58
C GLN A 334 -24.12 -8.18 -23.80
N TRP A 335 -22.82 -7.91 -23.80
CA TRP A 335 -22.30 -6.56 -23.98
C TRP A 335 -22.16 -6.26 -25.47
N ALA A 336 -22.77 -5.16 -25.91
CA ALA A 336 -22.68 -4.66 -27.27
C ALA A 336 -21.77 -3.43 -27.36
N ARG A 337 -21.20 -3.18 -28.54
CA ARG A 337 -20.44 -1.96 -28.81
C ARG A 337 -21.29 -0.73 -28.52
N GLY A 338 -20.74 0.23 -27.78
CA GLY A 338 -21.42 1.45 -27.37
C GLY A 338 -22.17 1.33 -26.04
N ASP A 339 -22.25 0.15 -25.44
CA ASP A 339 -22.72 -0.01 -24.07
C ASP A 339 -21.80 0.74 -23.10
N THR A 340 -22.41 1.30 -22.05
CA THR A 340 -21.69 2.05 -21.02
C THR A 340 -21.99 1.55 -19.62
N VAL A 341 -20.97 1.64 -18.77
CA VAL A 341 -21.08 1.50 -17.33
C VAL A 341 -20.54 2.77 -16.68
N GLU A 342 -21.31 3.36 -15.79
CA GLU A 342 -20.89 4.52 -15.02
C GLU A 342 -20.87 4.13 -13.54
N LEU A 343 -19.74 4.36 -12.89
CA LEU A 343 -19.57 4.22 -11.45
C LEU A 343 -19.36 5.62 -10.86
N ASP A 344 -19.96 5.85 -9.70
CA ASP A 344 -19.72 7.05 -8.91
C ASP A 344 -19.40 6.65 -7.47
N PHE A 345 -18.17 6.93 -7.05
CA PHE A 345 -17.69 6.71 -5.69
C PHE A 345 -17.68 8.01 -4.91
N THR A 346 -18.33 8.03 -3.74
CA THR A 346 -18.35 9.22 -2.90
C THR A 346 -16.95 9.50 -2.32
N LEU A 347 -16.28 10.55 -2.82
CA LEU A 347 -14.96 11.01 -2.35
C LEU A 347 -15.07 12.14 -1.32
N SER A 348 -15.43 11.79 -0.08
CA SER A 348 -15.49 12.74 1.04
C SER A 348 -14.25 12.64 1.92
N ALA A 349 -13.67 13.80 2.23
CA ALA A 349 -12.63 13.89 3.24
C ALA A 349 -13.22 13.56 4.62
N HIS A 350 -12.54 12.71 5.39
CA HIS A 350 -12.96 12.32 6.72
C HIS A 350 -11.76 12.06 7.62
N LEU A 351 -12.03 12.00 8.92
CA LEU A 351 -11.04 11.68 9.94
C LEU A 351 -11.07 10.19 10.24
N VAL A 352 -9.89 9.59 10.38
CA VAL A 352 -9.71 8.20 10.81
C VAL A 352 -8.95 8.14 12.12
N GLU A 353 -9.34 7.20 12.99
CA GLU A 353 -8.65 6.88 14.23
C GLU A 353 -7.87 5.57 14.09
N ALA A 354 -6.74 5.48 14.80
CA ALA A 354 -5.98 4.26 14.92
C ALA A 354 -6.53 3.38 16.07
N HIS A 355 -6.23 2.07 16.01
CA HIS A 355 -6.51 1.17 17.13
C HIS A 355 -5.83 1.69 18.42
N PRO A 356 -6.51 1.70 19.59
CA PRO A 356 -5.98 2.31 20.83
C PRO A 356 -4.71 1.68 21.41
N TRP A 357 -4.24 0.56 20.87
CA TRP A 357 -2.96 -0.06 21.28
C TRP A 357 -1.76 0.49 20.51
N ILE A 358 -2.00 1.26 19.45
CA ILE A 358 -0.94 1.98 18.74
C ILE A 358 -0.60 3.23 19.57
N GLU A 359 0.44 3.12 20.39
CA GLU A 359 0.79 4.17 21.36
C GLU A 359 1.08 5.52 20.69
N SER A 360 1.78 5.50 19.55
CA SER A 360 2.24 6.68 18.80
C SER A 360 1.13 7.53 18.18
N THR A 361 -0.12 7.04 18.18
CA THR A 361 -1.28 7.70 17.57
C THR A 361 -2.37 8.02 18.60
N ARG A 362 -2.13 7.76 19.89
CA ARG A 362 -3.10 8.10 20.94
C ARG A 362 -3.49 9.57 20.89
N GLY A 363 -4.80 9.81 20.90
CA GLY A 363 -5.33 11.17 20.86
C GLY A 363 -5.18 11.87 19.51
N CYS A 364 -4.67 11.19 18.48
CA CYS A 364 -4.51 11.74 17.13
C CYS A 364 -5.56 11.18 16.16
N VAL A 365 -5.74 11.89 15.05
CA VAL A 365 -6.51 11.46 13.88
C VAL A 365 -5.68 11.68 12.62
N ALA A 366 -5.97 10.93 11.56
CA ALA A 366 -5.44 11.21 10.22
C ALA A 366 -6.58 11.64 9.29
N ILE A 367 -6.26 12.37 8.23
CA ILE A 367 -7.21 12.78 7.20
C ILE A 367 -7.09 11.81 6.01
N GLU A 368 -8.22 11.28 5.54
CA GLU A 368 -8.30 10.49 4.31
C GLU A 368 -9.36 11.06 3.36
N ARG A 369 -9.12 10.99 2.06
CA ARG A 369 -10.12 11.27 1.01
C ARG A 369 -9.93 10.26 -0.12
N GLY A 370 -10.91 9.36 -0.28
CA GLY A 370 -10.76 8.25 -1.20
C GLY A 370 -9.57 7.35 -0.83
N PRO A 371 -8.69 7.00 -1.78
CA PRO A 371 -7.52 6.19 -1.49
C PRO A 371 -6.34 6.98 -0.88
N LEU A 372 -6.45 8.32 -0.80
CA LEU A 372 -5.36 9.19 -0.40
C LEU A 372 -5.38 9.45 1.11
N VAL A 373 -4.25 9.19 1.75
CA VAL A 373 -3.90 9.68 3.08
C VAL A 373 -3.32 11.07 2.94
N TYR A 374 -3.63 11.95 3.87
CA TYR A 374 -3.17 13.34 3.88
C TYR A 374 -2.17 13.60 5.01
N CYS A 375 -1.35 14.63 4.83
CA CYS A 375 -0.43 15.13 5.84
C CYS A 375 -0.42 16.66 5.85
N ILE A 376 0.00 17.25 6.96
CA ILE A 376 0.31 18.69 7.05
C ILE A 376 1.83 18.88 6.97
N GLU A 377 2.27 19.90 6.24
CA GLU A 377 3.68 20.29 6.11
C GLU A 377 3.92 21.72 6.58
N GLN A 378 5.11 21.97 7.13
CA GLN A 378 5.49 23.29 7.64
C GLN A 378 5.37 24.41 6.59
N ALA A 379 5.62 24.09 5.31
CA ALA A 379 5.50 25.03 4.20
C ALA A 379 4.09 25.65 4.07
N ASP A 380 3.05 24.92 4.52
CA ASP A 380 1.66 25.41 4.53
C ASP A 380 1.23 26.00 5.87
N GLN A 381 1.98 25.74 6.94
CA GLN A 381 1.66 26.16 8.29
C GLN A 381 2.49 27.38 8.72
N GLN A 382 2.51 28.44 7.90
CA GLN A 382 3.43 29.59 8.13
C GLN A 382 3.20 30.30 9.47
N ASN A 383 1.99 30.24 10.01
CA ASN A 383 1.66 30.89 11.28
C ASN A 383 1.87 29.98 12.49
N ALA A 384 2.13 28.68 12.33
CA ALA A 384 2.24 27.73 13.43
C ALA A 384 3.27 26.64 13.17
N ALA A 385 4.04 26.25 14.18
CA ALA A 385 4.90 25.07 14.06
C ALA A 385 4.02 23.80 13.98
N VAL A 386 4.28 22.92 13.01
CA VAL A 386 3.54 21.64 12.86
C VAL A 386 3.51 20.77 14.12
N PRO A 387 4.57 20.72 14.97
CA PRO A 387 4.50 20.03 16.25
C PRO A 387 3.45 20.59 17.23
N ASP A 388 3.12 21.88 17.09
CA ASP A 388 2.30 22.63 18.04
C ASP A 388 0.83 22.75 17.60
N VAL A 389 0.43 22.10 16.49
CA VAL A 389 -0.95 22.17 16.01
C VAL A 389 -1.82 21.00 16.50
N GLU A 390 -3.08 21.31 16.76
CA GLU A 390 -4.16 20.39 17.07
C GLU A 390 -5.31 20.59 16.06
N ILE A 391 -6.00 19.51 15.66
CA ILE A 391 -7.16 19.57 14.75
C ILE A 391 -8.49 19.59 15.51
N ASP A 392 -9.45 20.38 15.04
CA ASP A 392 -10.84 20.40 15.49
C ASP A 392 -11.61 19.26 14.85
N ALA A 393 -11.66 18.11 15.54
CA ALA A 393 -12.30 16.91 15.01
C ALA A 393 -13.84 17.03 14.85
N GLY A 394 -14.45 18.09 15.40
CA GLY A 394 -15.88 18.38 15.24
C GLY A 394 -16.19 19.32 14.07
N ALA A 395 -15.18 19.95 13.47
CA ALA A 395 -15.35 20.86 12.35
C ALA A 395 -15.37 20.10 11.01
N PRO A 396 -16.08 20.61 9.98
CA PRO A 396 -16.06 20.02 8.65
C PRO A 396 -14.66 20.11 8.01
N LEU A 397 -14.37 19.16 7.12
CA LEU A 397 -13.20 19.16 6.25
C LEU A 397 -13.60 19.64 4.86
N GLU A 398 -12.88 20.61 4.32
CA GLU A 398 -13.19 21.19 3.00
C GLU A 398 -12.15 20.75 1.98
N SER A 399 -12.60 20.19 0.86
CA SER A 399 -11.73 19.82 -0.26
C SER A 399 -11.66 20.96 -1.28
N ALA A 400 -10.46 21.33 -1.72
CA ALA A 400 -10.26 22.34 -2.75
C ALA A 400 -9.20 21.90 -3.76
N TRP A 401 -9.52 21.97 -5.06
CA TRP A 401 -8.55 21.69 -6.12
C TRP A 401 -7.52 22.81 -6.23
N ALA A 402 -6.23 22.46 -6.29
CA ALA A 402 -5.12 23.38 -6.44
C ALA A 402 -4.27 23.00 -7.67
N ALA A 403 -4.66 23.52 -8.84
CA ALA A 403 -4.03 23.19 -10.12
C ALA A 403 -2.54 23.56 -10.20
N GLU A 404 -2.15 24.68 -9.59
CA GLU A 404 -0.79 25.23 -9.68
C GLU A 404 0.15 24.70 -8.58
N ARG A 405 -0.32 23.76 -7.77
CA ARG A 405 0.44 23.22 -6.63
C ARG A 405 0.67 21.73 -6.80
N LEU A 406 1.93 21.31 -6.64
CA LEU A 406 2.30 19.88 -6.56
C LEU A 406 1.76 19.07 -7.74
N ASP A 407 1.86 19.63 -8.96
CA ASP A 407 1.34 19.08 -10.22
C ASP A 407 -0.19 18.83 -10.25
N GLY A 408 -0.94 19.58 -9.45
CA GLY A 408 -2.40 19.52 -9.38
C GLY A 408 -2.86 18.51 -8.35
N VAL A 409 -3.28 19.00 -7.19
CA VAL A 409 -3.78 18.16 -6.08
C VAL A 409 -5.06 18.70 -5.47
N ALA A 410 -5.86 17.82 -4.88
CA ALA A 410 -6.92 18.23 -3.96
C ALA A 410 -6.32 18.49 -2.58
N LEU A 411 -6.38 19.74 -2.09
CA LEU A 411 -6.03 20.13 -0.72
C LEU A 411 -7.21 19.88 0.21
N ILE A 412 -6.93 19.58 1.49
CA ILE A 412 -7.94 19.57 2.54
C ILE A 412 -7.67 20.71 3.52
N ARG A 413 -8.66 21.58 3.71
CA ARG A 413 -8.66 22.59 4.78
C ARG A 413 -9.40 22.04 5.99
N ALA A 414 -8.81 22.26 7.16
CA ALA A 414 -9.40 21.90 8.45
C ALA A 414 -9.23 23.06 9.44
N SER A 415 -10.18 23.21 10.34
CA SER A 415 -10.02 24.10 11.49
C SER A 415 -9.20 23.42 12.58
N GLY A 416 -8.41 24.21 13.31
CA GLY A 416 -7.61 23.70 14.42
C GLY A 416 -7.14 24.79 15.36
N TRP A 417 -6.14 24.44 16.15
CA TRP A 417 -5.48 25.34 17.08
C TRP A 417 -3.97 25.23 16.97
N ALA A 418 -3.28 26.35 17.17
CA ALA A 418 -1.87 26.37 17.51
C ALA A 418 -1.75 26.55 19.02
N VAL A 419 -1.09 25.61 19.67
CA VAL A 419 -0.84 25.61 21.12
C VAL A 419 0.33 26.53 21.43
N ASP A 420 0.16 27.40 22.42
CA ASP A 420 1.23 28.27 22.90
C ASP A 420 2.22 27.47 23.77
N THR A 421 3.42 27.28 23.23
CA THR A 421 4.51 26.56 23.89
C THR A 421 5.51 27.48 24.59
N THR A 422 5.30 28.80 24.61
CA THR A 422 6.26 29.78 25.21
C THR A 422 6.57 29.49 26.68
N ALA A 423 5.59 29.00 27.44
CA ALA A 423 5.76 28.62 28.84
C ALA A 423 6.65 27.37 29.06
N TRP A 424 7.13 26.74 27.99
CA TRP A 424 8.13 25.66 28.00
C TRP A 424 9.55 26.15 27.70
N LYS A 425 9.75 27.43 27.39
CA LYS A 425 11.09 27.98 27.15
C LYS A 425 12.03 27.64 28.31
N ASP A 426 13.19 27.06 27.97
CA ASP A 426 14.23 26.62 28.90
C ASP A 426 13.74 25.61 29.97
N ARG A 427 12.64 24.87 29.69
CA ARG A 427 12.06 23.87 30.60
C ARG A 427 11.82 22.55 29.88
N LEU A 428 12.47 21.48 30.35
CA LEU A 428 12.22 20.14 29.86
C LEU A 428 11.00 19.48 30.54
N TYR A 429 10.78 19.74 31.83
CA TYR A 429 9.67 19.20 32.61
C TYR A 429 9.06 20.29 33.50
N ARG A 430 7.75 20.21 33.75
CA ARG A 430 7.02 21.07 34.71
C ARG A 430 5.81 20.32 35.29
N PRO A 431 5.31 20.69 36.50
CA PRO A 431 4.06 20.17 37.01
C PRO A 431 2.88 20.44 36.05
N VAL A 432 1.90 19.53 36.02
CA VAL A 432 0.70 19.70 35.21
C VAL A 432 -0.07 20.96 35.63
N SER A 433 -0.48 21.76 34.64
CA SER A 433 -1.36 22.90 34.87
C SER A 433 -2.81 22.42 34.84
N PRO A 434 -3.67 22.81 35.81
CA PRO A 434 -5.09 22.48 35.77
C PRO A 434 -5.83 23.21 34.63
N ALA A 435 -5.33 24.36 34.20
CA ALA A 435 -5.82 25.06 33.02
C ALA A 435 -5.16 24.51 31.75
N PRO A 436 -5.91 24.33 30.64
CA PRO A 436 -5.34 23.96 29.36
C PRO A 436 -4.36 25.04 28.88
N ALA A 437 -3.39 24.63 28.05
CA ALA A 437 -2.46 25.57 27.45
C ALA A 437 -3.21 26.63 26.61
N PRO A 438 -2.79 27.90 26.62
CA PRO A 438 -3.32 28.91 25.72
C PRO A 438 -3.18 28.42 24.28
N ARG A 439 -4.18 28.73 23.46
CA ARG A 439 -4.24 28.28 22.07
C ARG A 439 -4.94 29.31 21.21
N ARG A 440 -4.50 29.46 19.97
CA ARG A 440 -5.11 30.36 18.98
C ARG A 440 -5.69 29.56 17.82
N ARG A 441 -6.79 30.01 17.24
CA ARG A 441 -7.37 29.38 16.05
C ARG A 441 -6.40 29.48 14.87
N VAL A 442 -6.34 28.39 14.09
CA VAL A 442 -5.61 28.30 12.82
C VAL A 442 -6.42 27.51 11.82
N GLU A 443 -6.23 27.81 10.55
CA GLU A 443 -6.56 26.90 9.46
C GLU A 443 -5.36 25.98 9.22
N LEU A 444 -5.62 24.68 9.14
CA LEU A 444 -4.67 23.66 8.73
C LEU A 444 -4.92 23.35 7.26
N THR A 445 -3.84 23.33 6.47
CA THR A 445 -3.88 22.89 5.08
C THR A 445 -3.13 21.57 4.98
N ALA A 446 -3.85 20.52 4.60
CA ALA A 446 -3.29 19.20 4.37
C ALA A 446 -3.18 18.91 2.87
N ILE A 447 -2.09 18.26 2.49
CA ILE A 447 -1.79 17.80 1.14
C ILE A 447 -1.78 16.26 1.10
N PRO A 448 -1.95 15.61 -0.07
CA PRO A 448 -1.75 14.17 -0.19
C PRO A 448 -0.36 13.77 0.34
N TYR A 449 -0.32 12.70 1.16
CA TYR A 449 0.91 12.22 1.80
C TYR A 449 2.03 12.02 0.79
N TYR A 450 1.75 11.43 -0.37
CA TYR A 450 2.78 11.17 -1.37
C TYR A 450 3.50 12.44 -1.86
N ALA A 451 2.82 13.59 -1.83
CA ALA A 451 3.32 14.84 -2.39
C ALA A 451 4.24 15.62 -1.42
N TRP A 452 4.38 15.17 -0.17
CA TRP A 452 5.26 15.78 0.82
C TRP A 452 6.73 15.82 0.36
N ALA A 453 7.54 16.69 0.95
CA ALA A 453 8.97 16.86 0.68
C ALA A 453 9.33 17.17 -0.80
N ASN A 454 8.43 17.82 -1.54
CA ASN A 454 8.68 18.39 -2.87
C ASN A 454 8.85 19.92 -2.85
N ARG A 455 8.89 20.52 -1.66
CA ARG A 455 8.99 21.97 -1.41
C ARG A 455 10.09 22.26 -0.39
N GLU A 456 10.03 23.38 0.30
CA GLU A 456 10.93 23.76 1.38
C GLU A 456 10.94 22.69 2.49
N PRO A 457 12.12 22.35 3.05
CA PRO A 457 12.21 21.43 4.17
C PRO A 457 11.46 21.95 5.37
N GLY A 458 10.83 21.03 6.08
CA GLY A 458 10.21 21.34 7.35
C GLY A 458 9.51 20.13 7.93
N ALA A 459 8.92 20.35 9.10
CA ALA A 459 8.16 19.33 9.79
C ALA A 459 6.95 18.88 8.97
N MET A 460 6.61 17.60 9.12
CA MET A 460 5.46 16.96 8.49
C MET A 460 4.82 16.00 9.49
N ARG A 461 3.49 15.87 9.47
CA ARG A 461 2.82 14.76 10.17
C ARG A 461 1.52 14.33 9.50
N VAL A 462 1.27 13.02 9.53
CA VAL A 462 0.01 12.39 9.12
C VAL A 462 -1.00 12.35 10.28
N TRP A 463 -0.54 11.90 11.45
CA TRP A 463 -1.37 11.81 12.66
C TRP A 463 -1.34 13.12 13.43
N ILE A 464 -2.44 13.86 13.41
CA ILE A 464 -2.61 15.20 14.01
C ILE A 464 -3.31 15.06 15.36
N PRO A 465 -2.78 15.63 16.46
CA PRO A 465 -3.43 15.58 17.77
C PRO A 465 -4.78 16.25 17.72
N ARG A 466 -5.78 15.68 18.41
CA ARG A 466 -7.10 16.29 18.53
C ARG A 466 -7.07 17.38 19.58
N GLY A 467 -7.58 18.55 19.22
CA GLY A 467 -7.84 19.61 20.18
C GLY A 467 -9.18 19.42 20.90
N PRO A 468 -9.52 20.31 21.85
CA PRO A 468 -10.84 20.29 22.49
C PRO A 468 -11.95 20.48 21.43
N ALA A 469 -13.15 19.94 21.64
CA ALA A 469 -14.27 20.34 20.78
C ALA A 469 -14.48 21.87 20.89
N ALA A 470 -14.74 22.55 19.77
CA ALA A 470 -15.23 23.92 19.81
C ALA A 470 -16.47 23.98 20.72
N ALA A 471 -16.51 24.93 21.66
CA ALA A 471 -17.76 25.25 22.33
C ALA A 471 -18.77 25.68 21.24
N ARG A 472 -19.88 24.94 21.13
CA ARG A 472 -20.94 25.20 20.15
C ARG A 472 -21.66 26.50 20.44
#